data_AF-A0A7J5CEP3-F1
#
_entry.id   AF-A0A7J5CEP3-F1
#
_cell.length_a   1.000
_cell.length_b   1.000
_cell.length_c   1.000
_cell.angle_alpha   90.00
_cell.angle_beta   90.00
_cell.angle_gamma   90.00
#
_symmetry.space_group_name_H-M   'P 1'
#
loop_
_entity.id
_entity.type
_entity.pdbx_description
1 polymer ?
#
loop_
_entity_poly.entity_id
_entity_poly.type
_entity_poly.pdbx_seq_one_letter_code
_entity_poly.pdbx_strand_id
1 'polypeptide(L)'
;MRTRRAATAGKLTVVLATLVLVVSGCGGPSPQAWAASVCQALSPWRAEINKLTSSTQQQMTARTTPAQAKENLVRLFAGAEEASETARRKVEEAGVPETDHGDEISAGFRASLSKVRDAYGRARDTIDRLDTAQAGPFYDGVRAAVDTLNKEYDASALDTSRLNSPELKEAFDEVPECR
;
A
#
# COMPACT_ATOMS: atom_id res chain seq x y z
N MET A 1 69.39 -22.38 -1.34
CA MET A 1 68.39 -23.46 -1.08
C MET A 1 67.43 -23.00 0.01
N ARG A 2 66.13 -23.32 -0.16
CA ARG A 2 65.02 -23.28 0.82
C ARG A 2 64.33 -21.93 1.11
N THR A 3 63.42 -21.61 0.19
CA THR A 3 62.03 -21.10 0.36
C THR A 3 61.47 -20.87 1.77
N ARG A 4 60.79 -19.72 1.96
CA ARG A 4 59.48 -19.64 2.64
C ARG A 4 58.56 -18.64 1.90
N ARG A 5 57.41 -19.14 1.44
CA ARG A 5 56.23 -18.36 1.00
C ARG A 5 55.27 -18.24 2.19
N ALA A 6 54.56 -17.11 2.30
CA ALA A 6 53.18 -16.95 2.81
C ALA A 6 52.93 -15.44 3.01
N ALA A 7 51.76 -14.85 2.86
CA ALA A 7 50.50 -15.19 2.21
C ALA A 7 49.71 -13.86 2.13
N THR A 8 48.97 -13.66 1.06
CA THR A 8 48.04 -12.54 0.82
C THR A 8 46.89 -12.51 1.85
N ALA A 9 46.70 -11.38 2.52
CA ALA A 9 45.51 -11.11 3.33
C ALA A 9 44.48 -10.32 2.52
N GLY A 10 43.50 -11.02 1.94
CA GLY A 10 42.30 -10.42 1.36
C GLY A 10 41.32 -10.04 2.47
N LYS A 11 40.86 -8.78 2.48
CA LYS A 11 39.83 -8.28 3.39
C LYS A 11 38.47 -8.79 2.90
N LEU A 12 37.87 -9.74 3.61
CA LEU A 12 36.46 -10.10 3.44
C LEU A 12 35.59 -9.08 4.19
N THR A 13 34.85 -8.28 3.45
CA THR A 13 33.75 -7.46 3.97
C THR A 13 32.57 -8.40 4.24
N VAL A 14 32.31 -8.69 5.52
CA VAL A 14 31.15 -9.49 5.95
C VAL A 14 29.92 -8.60 5.86
N VAL A 15 29.07 -8.84 4.86
CA VAL A 15 27.70 -8.32 4.82
C VAL A 15 26.89 -9.12 5.83
N LEU A 16 26.53 -8.51 6.96
CA LEU A 16 25.58 -9.09 7.91
C LEU A 16 24.20 -9.14 7.24
N ALA A 17 23.82 -10.31 6.73
CA ALA A 17 22.44 -10.63 6.46
C ALA A 17 21.76 -10.97 7.79
N THR A 18 20.91 -10.07 8.29
CA THR A 18 20.00 -10.34 9.40
C THR A 18 18.93 -11.33 8.95
N LEU A 19 19.24 -12.63 9.10
CA LEU A 19 18.25 -13.69 9.07
C LEU A 19 17.38 -13.56 10.32
N VAL A 20 16.16 -13.03 10.13
CA VAL A 20 15.11 -13.08 11.17
C VAL A 20 14.69 -14.54 11.29
N LEU A 21 15.13 -15.18 12.38
CA LEU A 21 14.68 -16.50 12.80
C LEU A 21 13.21 -16.38 13.23
N VAL A 22 12.29 -16.83 12.37
CA VAL A 22 10.89 -17.00 12.76
C VAL A 22 10.82 -18.28 13.58
N VAL A 23 10.93 -18.15 14.90
CA VAL A 23 10.60 -19.23 15.83
C VAL A 23 9.08 -19.38 15.77
N SER A 24 8.60 -20.44 15.13
CA SER A 24 7.20 -20.86 15.17
C SER A 24 6.88 -21.43 16.55
N GLY A 25 6.76 -20.54 17.54
CA GLY A 25 5.97 -20.78 18.74
C GLY A 25 4.48 -20.84 18.37
N CYS A 26 3.64 -21.49 19.18
CA CYS A 26 2.20 -21.57 18.98
C CYS A 26 1.49 -20.22 19.26
N GLY A 27 1.93 -19.15 18.60
CA GLY A 27 1.49 -17.77 18.77
C GLY A 27 1.76 -16.93 17.52
N GLY A 28 1.09 -15.78 17.39
CA GLY A 28 1.18 -14.89 16.22
C GLY A 28 2.53 -14.17 16.11
N PRO A 29 2.76 -13.33 15.09
CA PRO A 29 3.92 -12.44 15.07
C PRO A 29 3.93 -11.48 16.27
N SER A 30 5.12 -11.13 16.74
CA SER A 30 5.27 -10.03 17.70
C SER A 30 4.74 -8.71 17.11
N PRO A 31 4.35 -7.73 17.96
CA PRO A 31 3.91 -6.41 17.49
C PRO A 31 4.89 -5.75 16.52
N GLN A 32 6.20 -5.85 16.79
CA GLN A 32 7.26 -5.33 15.91
C GLN A 32 7.31 -6.05 14.56
N ALA A 33 7.28 -7.38 14.55
CA ALA A 33 7.32 -8.15 13.31
C ALA A 33 6.07 -7.90 12.45
N TRP A 34 4.91 -7.77 13.08
CA TRP A 34 3.66 -7.45 12.40
C TRP A 34 3.66 -6.02 11.86
N ALA A 35 4.07 -5.02 12.65
CA ALA A 35 4.17 -3.63 12.21
C ALA A 35 5.13 -3.48 11.00
N ALA A 36 6.30 -4.14 11.04
CA ALA A 36 7.22 -4.18 9.92
C ALA A 36 6.56 -4.78 8.66
N SER A 37 5.85 -5.90 8.79
CA SER A 37 5.14 -6.55 7.68
C SER A 37 4.04 -5.66 7.08
N VAL A 38 3.27 -4.97 7.92
CA VAL A 38 2.26 -4.00 7.48
C VAL A 38 2.90 -2.83 6.74
N CYS A 39 3.98 -2.25 7.25
CA CYS A 39 4.65 -1.15 6.58
C CYS A 39 5.32 -1.57 5.26
N GLN A 40 5.88 -2.78 5.19
CA GLN A 40 6.35 -3.39 3.94
C GLN A 40 5.21 -3.63 2.94
N ALA A 41 3.99 -3.90 3.40
CA ALA A 41 2.81 -4.00 2.54
C ALA A 41 2.36 -2.63 2.02
N LEU A 42 2.38 -1.61 2.87
CA LEU A 42 1.84 -0.28 2.56
C LEU A 42 2.80 0.62 1.79
N SER A 43 4.11 0.41 1.87
CA SER A 43 5.10 1.23 1.16
C SER A 43 4.97 1.11 -0.38
N PRO A 44 4.98 -0.10 -0.98
CA PRO A 44 4.77 -0.26 -2.42
C PRO A 44 3.40 0.24 -2.89
N TRP A 45 2.36 0.05 -2.07
CA TRP A 45 1.02 0.56 -2.35
C TRP A 45 1.02 2.09 -2.49
N ARG A 46 1.57 2.82 -1.52
CA ARG A 46 1.69 4.29 -1.58
C ARG A 46 2.50 4.74 -2.80
N ALA A 47 3.61 4.06 -3.10
CA ALA A 47 4.44 4.37 -4.25
C ALA A 47 3.68 4.17 -5.57
N GLU A 48 2.89 3.10 -5.69
CA GLU A 48 2.12 2.83 -6.91
C GLU A 48 0.98 3.83 -7.10
N ILE A 49 0.24 4.18 -6.04
CA ILE A 49 -0.81 5.22 -6.11
C ILE A 49 -0.22 6.57 -6.59
N ASN A 50 0.94 6.95 -6.05
CA ASN A 50 1.64 8.17 -6.46
C ASN A 50 2.07 8.09 -7.94
N LYS A 51 2.68 6.96 -8.34
CA LYS A 51 3.10 6.73 -9.73
C LYS A 51 1.94 6.79 -10.71
N LEU A 52 0.83 6.12 -10.42
CA LEU A 52 -0.38 6.11 -11.24
C LEU A 52 -0.94 7.54 -11.37
N THR A 53 -1.02 8.27 -10.25
CA THR A 53 -1.51 9.65 -10.21
C THR A 53 -0.63 10.59 -11.04
N SER A 54 0.69 10.56 -10.81
CA SER A 54 1.64 11.38 -11.57
C SER A 54 1.63 11.04 -13.06
N SER A 55 1.58 9.75 -13.42
CA SER A 55 1.52 9.33 -14.82
C SER A 55 0.25 9.83 -15.51
N THR A 56 -0.89 9.75 -14.83
CA THR A 56 -2.18 10.25 -15.35
C THR A 56 -2.15 11.75 -15.54
N GLN A 57 -1.63 12.50 -14.55
CA GLN A 57 -1.45 13.95 -14.67
C GLN A 57 -0.56 14.34 -15.85
N GLN A 58 0.54 13.62 -16.08
CA GLN A 58 1.44 13.88 -17.21
C GLN A 58 0.78 13.60 -18.58
N GLN A 59 -0.14 12.63 -18.64
CA GLN A 59 -0.86 12.28 -19.87
C GLN A 59 -2.10 13.16 -20.11
N MET A 60 -2.59 13.84 -19.09
CA MET A 60 -3.70 14.80 -19.18
C MET A 60 -3.16 16.20 -19.52
N THR A 61 -3.21 16.55 -20.80
CA THR A 61 -2.81 17.86 -21.32
C THR A 61 -4.03 18.61 -21.85
N ALA A 62 -3.85 19.88 -22.23
CA ALA A 62 -4.90 20.67 -22.89
C ALA A 62 -5.41 20.08 -24.22
N ARG A 63 -4.71 19.09 -24.80
CA ARG A 63 -5.08 18.42 -26.05
C ARG A 63 -5.77 17.07 -25.84
N THR A 64 -5.86 16.60 -24.59
CA THR A 64 -6.43 15.29 -24.28
C THR A 64 -7.95 15.32 -24.51
N THR A 65 -8.45 14.39 -25.33
CA THR A 65 -9.89 14.28 -25.61
C THR A 65 -10.61 13.62 -24.42
N PRO A 66 -11.94 13.78 -24.28
CA PRO A 66 -12.71 13.06 -23.26
C PRO A 66 -12.51 11.54 -23.29
N ALA A 67 -12.41 10.94 -24.47
CA ALA A 67 -12.14 9.51 -24.62
C ALA A 67 -10.76 9.12 -24.07
N GLN A 68 -9.71 9.88 -24.38
CA GLN A 68 -8.37 9.64 -23.85
C GLN A 68 -8.31 9.88 -22.34
N ALA A 69 -8.99 10.93 -21.84
CA ALA A 69 -9.10 11.19 -20.42
C ALA A 69 -9.79 10.03 -19.68
N LYS A 70 -10.88 9.49 -20.24
CA LYS A 70 -11.58 8.32 -19.73
C LYS A 70 -10.64 7.11 -19.61
N GLU A 71 -9.94 6.77 -20.69
CA GLU A 71 -8.99 5.64 -20.70
C GLU A 71 -7.91 5.80 -19.62
N ASN A 72 -7.35 7.00 -19.47
CA ASN A 72 -6.31 7.27 -18.48
C ASN A 72 -6.83 7.18 -17.05
N LEU A 73 -8.02 7.73 -16.78
CA LEU A 73 -8.65 7.67 -15.47
C LEU A 73 -9.11 6.26 -15.10
N VAL A 74 -9.67 5.49 -16.04
CA VAL A 74 -10.02 4.08 -15.82
C VAL A 74 -8.76 3.27 -15.46
N ARG A 75 -7.66 3.48 -16.19
CA ARG A 75 -6.38 2.82 -15.91
C ARG A 75 -5.82 3.18 -14.54
N LEU A 76 -5.87 4.46 -14.17
CA LEU A 76 -5.49 4.97 -12.85
C LEU A 76 -6.25 4.22 -11.75
N PHE A 77 -7.58 4.24 -11.81
CA PHE A 77 -8.41 3.71 -10.73
C PHE A 77 -8.39 2.19 -10.69
N ALA A 78 -8.28 1.50 -11.83
CA ALA A 78 -8.07 0.05 -11.86
C ALA A 78 -6.72 -0.34 -11.21
N GLY A 79 -5.64 0.36 -11.52
CA GLY A 79 -4.34 0.11 -10.89
C GLY A 79 -4.36 0.39 -9.38
N ALA A 80 -5.07 1.44 -8.96
CA ALA A 80 -5.22 1.79 -7.56
C ALA A 80 -6.05 0.75 -6.77
N GLU A 81 -7.12 0.23 -7.36
CA GLU A 81 -7.91 -0.88 -6.84
C GLU A 81 -7.05 -2.13 -6.63
N GLU A 82 -6.29 -2.54 -7.66
CA GLU A 82 -5.41 -3.72 -7.60
C GLU A 82 -4.30 -3.55 -6.55
N ALA A 83 -3.68 -2.37 -6.48
CA ALA A 83 -2.65 -2.07 -5.49
C ALA A 83 -3.20 -2.14 -4.06
N SER A 84 -4.39 -1.58 -3.81
CA SER A 84 -5.06 -1.66 -2.51
C SER A 84 -5.42 -3.09 -2.12
N GLU A 85 -5.90 -3.89 -3.07
CA GLU A 85 -6.18 -5.31 -2.83
C GLU A 85 -4.90 -6.11 -2.54
N THR A 86 -3.81 -5.80 -3.23
CA THR A 86 -2.50 -6.42 -2.98
C THR A 86 -1.99 -6.09 -1.58
N ALA A 87 -2.11 -4.83 -1.15
CA ALA A 87 -1.79 -4.44 0.23
C ALA A 87 -2.68 -5.18 1.25
N ARG A 88 -3.99 -5.29 0.99
CA ARG A 88 -4.94 -6.01 1.86
C ARG A 88 -4.52 -7.46 2.07
N ARG A 89 -4.17 -8.17 0.99
CA ARG A 89 -3.69 -9.56 1.06
C ARG A 89 -2.38 -9.68 1.83
N LYS A 90 -1.44 -8.77 1.65
CA LYS A 90 -0.17 -8.77 2.40
C LYS A 90 -0.38 -8.54 3.90
N VAL A 91 -1.34 -7.68 4.28
CA VAL A 91 -1.72 -7.52 5.70
C VAL A 91 -2.38 -8.79 6.24
N GLU A 92 -3.20 -9.46 5.43
CA GLU A 92 -3.79 -10.76 5.78
C GLU A 92 -2.72 -11.85 5.95
N GLU A 93 -1.73 -11.91 5.07
CA GLU A 93 -0.58 -12.81 5.16
C GLU A 93 0.30 -12.54 6.38
N ALA A 94 0.39 -11.27 6.81
CA ALA A 94 1.09 -10.90 8.04
C ALA A 94 0.41 -11.48 9.29
N GLY A 95 -0.85 -11.90 9.22
CA GLY A 95 -1.57 -12.54 10.32
C GLY A 95 -2.03 -11.57 11.41
N VAL A 96 -2.05 -12.05 12.64
CA VAL A 96 -2.60 -11.36 13.81
C VAL A 96 -1.47 -11.08 14.81
N PRO A 97 -1.20 -9.83 15.19
CA PRO A 97 -0.14 -9.51 16.14
C PRO A 97 -0.46 -10.03 17.53
N GLU A 98 0.56 -10.48 18.26
CA GLU A 98 0.49 -10.83 19.68
C GLU A 98 0.41 -9.56 20.54
N THR A 99 -0.78 -8.98 20.61
CA THR A 99 -1.10 -7.80 21.43
C THR A 99 -2.57 -7.83 21.85
N ASP A 100 -2.91 -7.00 22.83
CA ASP A 100 -4.30 -6.77 23.20
C ASP A 100 -5.10 -6.32 21.97
N HIS A 101 -6.23 -6.98 21.72
CA HIS A 101 -7.09 -6.74 20.57
C HIS A 101 -6.44 -6.98 19.19
N GLY A 102 -5.39 -7.82 19.10
CA GLY A 102 -4.69 -8.12 17.84
C GLY A 102 -5.62 -8.52 16.68
N ASP A 103 -6.66 -9.31 16.94
CA ASP A 103 -7.66 -9.71 15.93
C ASP A 103 -8.43 -8.52 15.37
N GLU A 104 -8.89 -7.62 16.25
CA GLU A 104 -9.62 -6.41 15.87
C GLU A 104 -8.73 -5.45 15.06
N ILE A 105 -7.46 -5.33 15.47
CA ILE A 105 -6.44 -4.53 14.79
C ILE A 105 -6.22 -5.07 13.37
N SER A 106 -5.91 -6.35 13.23
CA SER A 106 -5.67 -6.98 11.92
C SER A 106 -6.91 -6.91 11.01
N ALA A 107 -8.10 -7.16 11.56
CA ALA A 107 -9.35 -7.00 10.84
C ALA A 107 -9.60 -5.55 10.41
N GLY A 108 -9.28 -4.57 11.26
CA GLY A 108 -9.41 -3.14 10.98
C GLY A 108 -8.58 -2.71 9.78
N PHE A 109 -7.29 -3.06 9.75
CA PHE A 109 -6.42 -2.74 8.61
C PHE A 109 -6.93 -3.38 7.31
N ARG A 110 -7.32 -4.66 7.35
CA ARG A 110 -7.89 -5.36 6.17
C ARG A 110 -9.19 -4.70 5.70
N ALA A 111 -10.06 -4.30 6.63
CA ALA A 111 -11.32 -3.62 6.30
C ALA A 111 -11.09 -2.24 5.70
N SER A 112 -10.14 -1.46 6.23
CA SER A 112 -9.76 -0.16 5.68
C SER A 112 -9.26 -0.30 4.23
N LEU A 113 -8.30 -1.19 3.98
CA LEU A 113 -7.77 -1.44 2.63
C LEU A 113 -8.83 -1.99 1.67
N SER A 114 -9.74 -2.84 2.16
CA SER A 114 -10.89 -3.32 1.38
C SER A 114 -11.81 -2.17 0.96
N LYS A 115 -12.13 -1.24 1.87
CA LYS A 115 -12.95 -0.06 1.55
C LYS A 115 -12.28 0.85 0.53
N VAL A 116 -10.96 1.07 0.67
CA VAL A 116 -10.18 1.85 -0.31
C VAL A 116 -10.21 1.18 -1.69
N ARG A 117 -9.97 -0.14 -1.76
CA ARG A 117 -10.09 -0.91 -3.01
C ARG A 117 -11.45 -0.70 -3.65
N ASP A 118 -12.52 -0.87 -2.88
CA ASP A 118 -13.88 -0.77 -3.40
C ASP A 118 -14.21 0.66 -3.86
N ALA A 119 -13.68 1.68 -3.20
CA ALA A 119 -13.85 3.08 -3.60
C ALA A 119 -13.18 3.36 -4.95
N TYR A 120 -11.94 2.87 -5.16
CA TYR A 120 -11.28 2.97 -6.45
C TYR A 120 -12.02 2.19 -7.55
N GLY A 121 -12.50 0.98 -7.27
CA GLY A 121 -13.32 0.20 -8.20
C GLY A 121 -14.61 0.92 -8.59
N ARG A 122 -15.31 1.53 -7.64
CA ARG A 122 -16.51 2.35 -7.92
C ARG A 122 -16.20 3.58 -8.77
N ALA A 123 -15.09 4.26 -8.51
CA ALA A 123 -14.66 5.41 -9.33
C ALA A 123 -14.33 4.98 -10.77
N ARG A 124 -13.59 3.88 -10.93
CA ARG A 124 -13.31 3.24 -12.22
C ARG A 124 -14.60 2.97 -12.99
N ASP A 125 -15.52 2.23 -12.38
CA ASP A 125 -16.77 1.79 -13.02
C ASP A 125 -17.69 2.97 -13.35
N THR A 126 -17.66 4.04 -12.54
CA THR A 126 -18.43 5.25 -12.80
C THR A 126 -17.89 5.98 -14.03
N ILE A 127 -16.57 6.17 -14.10
CA ILE A 127 -15.93 6.86 -15.23
C ILE A 127 -16.02 6.03 -16.51
N ASP A 128 -15.88 4.71 -16.41
CA ASP A 128 -16.01 3.81 -17.56
C ASP A 128 -17.41 3.84 -18.20
N ARG A 129 -18.43 4.22 -17.44
CA ARG A 129 -19.80 4.39 -17.96
C ARG A 129 -20.10 5.77 -18.52
N LEU A 130 -19.19 6.74 -18.38
CA LEU A 130 -19.43 8.08 -18.90
C LEU A 130 -19.36 8.11 -20.44
N ASP A 131 -20.29 8.87 -21.02
CA ASP A 131 -20.27 9.25 -22.43
C ASP A 131 -19.18 10.30 -22.66
N THR A 132 -18.46 10.17 -23.77
CA THR A 132 -17.33 11.04 -24.16
C THR A 132 -17.66 11.98 -25.33
N ALA A 133 -18.88 11.94 -25.87
CA ALA A 133 -19.34 12.75 -26.99
C ALA A 133 -19.48 14.23 -26.61
N GLN A 134 -19.81 14.51 -25.35
CA GLN A 134 -19.93 15.87 -24.82
C GLN A 134 -18.95 16.08 -23.66
N ALA A 135 -18.02 17.02 -23.83
CA ALA A 135 -16.97 17.26 -22.85
C ALA A 135 -17.51 17.74 -21.49
N GLY A 136 -18.51 18.63 -21.48
CA GLY A 136 -19.10 19.16 -20.23
C GLY A 136 -19.64 18.06 -19.31
N PRO A 137 -20.66 17.29 -19.75
CA PRO A 137 -21.21 16.18 -18.98
C PRO A 137 -20.17 15.12 -18.59
N PHE A 138 -19.21 14.83 -19.47
CA PHE A 138 -18.11 13.93 -19.16
C PHE A 138 -17.30 14.42 -17.95
N TYR A 139 -16.82 15.66 -17.98
CA TYR A 139 -16.00 16.19 -16.89
C TYR A 139 -16.80 16.42 -15.60
N ASP A 140 -18.10 16.73 -15.69
CA ASP A 140 -18.99 16.80 -14.53
C ASP A 140 -19.14 15.43 -13.86
N GLY A 141 -19.32 14.37 -14.66
CA GLY A 141 -19.33 13.00 -14.17
C GLY A 141 -18.00 12.57 -13.54
N VAL A 142 -16.86 12.94 -14.16
CA VAL A 142 -15.54 12.68 -13.58
C VAL A 142 -15.38 13.36 -12.22
N ARG A 143 -15.76 14.64 -12.09
CA ARG A 143 -15.69 15.35 -10.80
C ARG A 143 -16.56 14.67 -9.74
N ALA A 144 -17.80 14.31 -10.07
CA ALA A 144 -18.69 13.61 -9.14
C ALA A 144 -18.14 12.25 -8.69
N ALA A 145 -17.51 11.50 -9.60
CA ALA A 145 -16.85 10.23 -9.27
C ALA A 145 -15.67 10.44 -8.31
N VAL A 146 -14.82 11.44 -8.56
CA VAL A 146 -13.68 11.77 -7.69
C VAL A 146 -14.13 12.31 -6.33
N ASP A 147 -15.18 13.13 -6.28
CA ASP A 147 -15.74 13.62 -5.02
C ASP A 147 -16.30 12.47 -4.16
N THR A 148 -16.92 11.49 -4.80
CA THR A 148 -17.41 10.28 -4.11
C THR A 148 -16.24 9.45 -3.61
N LEU A 149 -15.23 9.22 -4.45
CA LEU A 149 -14.00 8.53 -4.07
C LEU A 149 -13.36 9.18 -2.85
N ASN A 150 -13.19 10.50 -2.82
CA ASN A 150 -12.57 11.21 -1.70
C ASN A 150 -13.35 10.99 -0.40
N LYS A 151 -14.69 11.11 -0.43
CA LYS A 151 -15.53 10.86 0.75
C LYS A 151 -15.43 9.43 1.25
N GLU A 152 -15.41 8.46 0.34
CA GLU A 152 -15.28 7.05 0.71
C GLU A 152 -13.88 6.71 1.22
N TYR A 153 -12.84 7.34 0.65
CA TYR A 153 -11.47 7.22 1.11
C TYR A 153 -11.31 7.79 2.53
N ASP A 154 -11.85 8.97 2.81
CA ASP A 154 -11.84 9.55 4.16
C ASP A 154 -12.59 8.67 5.16
N ALA A 155 -13.76 8.12 4.78
CA ALA A 155 -14.53 7.19 5.60
C ALA A 155 -13.90 5.79 5.74
N SER A 156 -12.90 5.48 4.91
CA SER A 156 -12.13 4.24 4.98
C SER A 156 -10.97 4.31 5.97
N ALA A 157 -10.62 5.51 6.44
CA ALA A 157 -9.55 5.71 7.40
C ALA A 157 -9.74 4.78 8.60
N LEU A 158 -8.65 4.09 8.95
CA LEU A 158 -8.66 3.20 10.10
C LEU A 158 -8.90 4.05 11.36
N ASP A 159 -9.90 3.65 12.14
CA ASP A 159 -10.17 4.26 13.43
C ASP A 159 -9.06 3.87 14.41
N THR A 160 -8.03 4.72 14.48
CA THR A 160 -6.84 4.49 15.29
C THR A 160 -7.11 4.58 16.79
N SER A 161 -8.27 5.11 17.20
CA SER A 161 -8.66 5.13 18.62
C SER A 161 -8.88 3.73 19.20
N ARG A 162 -9.11 2.73 18.34
CA ARG A 162 -9.19 1.31 18.70
C ARG A 162 -7.88 0.55 18.52
N LEU A 163 -6.86 1.19 17.92
CA LEU A 163 -5.49 0.67 17.82
C LEU A 163 -4.63 1.09 19.01
N ASN A 164 -5.24 1.56 20.10
CA ASN A 164 -4.57 2.06 21.30
C ASN A 164 -3.92 0.92 22.12
N SER A 165 -3.13 0.05 21.49
CA SER A 165 -2.09 -0.72 22.17
C SER A 165 -0.81 0.13 22.19
N PRO A 166 -0.28 0.47 23.38
CA PRO A 166 0.99 1.17 23.51
C PRO A 166 2.14 0.41 22.83
N GLU A 167 2.16 -0.93 22.96
CA GLU A 167 3.21 -1.77 22.37
C GLU A 167 3.17 -1.73 20.83
N LEU A 168 1.98 -1.78 20.24
CA LEU A 168 1.84 -1.70 18.79
C LEU A 168 2.17 -0.31 18.27
N LYS A 169 1.82 0.75 19.01
CA LYS A 169 2.18 2.12 18.65
C LYS A 169 3.70 2.31 18.65
N GLU A 170 4.37 1.85 19.69
CA GLU A 170 5.84 1.86 19.78
C GLU A 170 6.46 1.09 18.61
N ALA A 171 5.93 -0.10 18.29
CA ALA A 171 6.38 -0.89 17.15
C ALA A 171 6.32 -0.13 15.82
N PHE A 172 5.21 0.54 15.50
CA PHE A 172 5.10 1.34 14.26
C PHE A 172 6.07 2.55 14.23
N ASP A 173 6.39 3.14 15.39
CA ASP A 173 7.30 4.28 15.50
C ASP A 173 8.80 3.84 15.38
N GLU A 174 9.11 2.59 15.79
CA GLU A 174 10.47 2.07 15.83
C GLU A 174 10.93 1.36 14.54
N VAL A 175 10.04 0.64 13.84
CA VAL A 175 10.47 -0.21 12.72
C VAL A 175 10.93 0.63 11.51
N PRO A 176 12.08 0.31 10.90
CA PRO A 176 12.62 1.07 9.77
C PRO A 176 11.69 1.14 8.55
N GLU A 177 10.86 0.13 8.33
CA GLU A 177 9.99 0.04 7.15
C GLU A 177 8.81 1.01 7.18
N CYS A 178 8.50 1.57 8.35
CA CYS A 178 7.50 2.62 8.51
C CYS A 178 8.08 4.03 8.31
N ARG A 179 9.40 4.18 8.08
CA ARG A 179 10.10 5.46 7.93
C ARG A 179 10.27 5.90 6.47
#